data_AF-J5WUA9-F1
#
_entry.id   AF-J5WUA9-F1
#
_cell.length_a   1.000
_cell.length_b   1.000
_cell.length_c   1.000
_cell.angle_alpha   90.00
_cell.angle_beta   90.00
_cell.angle_gamma   90.00
#
_symmetry.space_group_name_H-M   'P 1'
#
loop_
_entity.id
_entity.type
_entity.pdbx_description
1 polymer ?
#
loop_
_entity_poly.entity_id
_entity_poly.type
_entity_poly.pdbx_seq_one_letter_code
_entity_poly.pdbx_strand_id
1 'polypeptide(L)'
;MSIEKLCALPVSKIAEKDCALFLWATFPQLKEALQLIKAWGFQYKTVAFVWLKTNKKAKTWFYGLGFWTRGNAEICLLATKGHPKRQAKNVHQLIVSPIEAHSKKPEKAREKITALMGDLPKIELFARKESPGWDVWGNEVKSSITL
;
A
#
# COMPACT_ATOMS: atom_id res chain seq x y z
N MET A 1 -9.42 -12.41 -4.10
CA MET A 1 -10.74 -11.73 -4.10
C MET A 1 -10.93 -11.07 -5.46
N SER A 2 -12.13 -11.13 -6.06
CA SER A 2 -12.38 -10.48 -7.35
C SER A 2 -12.42 -8.95 -7.21
N ILE A 3 -12.26 -8.23 -8.32
CA ILE A 3 -12.28 -6.76 -8.31
C ILE A 3 -13.65 -6.21 -7.89
N GLU A 4 -14.74 -6.89 -8.23
CA GLU A 4 -16.10 -6.52 -7.85
C GLU A 4 -16.26 -6.59 -6.33
N LYS A 5 -15.78 -7.70 -5.72
CA LYS A 5 -15.79 -7.86 -4.26
C LYS A 5 -14.92 -6.83 -3.55
N LEU A 6 -13.77 -6.48 -4.14
CA LEU A 6 -12.90 -5.41 -3.63
C LEU A 6 -13.60 -4.05 -3.67
N CYS A 7 -14.24 -3.72 -4.79
CA CYS A 7 -14.96 -2.45 -4.96
C CYS A 7 -16.18 -2.34 -4.03
N ALA A 8 -16.81 -3.47 -3.70
CA ALA A 8 -17.97 -3.53 -2.79
C ALA A 8 -17.61 -3.39 -1.30
N LEU A 9 -16.33 -3.43 -0.93
CA LEU A 9 -15.92 -3.22 0.46
C LEU A 9 -16.34 -1.83 0.96
N PRO A 10 -16.91 -1.71 2.16
CA PRO A 10 -17.41 -0.44 2.69
C PRO A 10 -16.29 0.45 3.25
N VAL A 11 -15.17 0.59 2.53
CA VAL A 11 -14.01 1.39 2.93
C VAL A 11 -14.40 2.85 3.20
N SER A 12 -15.41 3.36 2.51
CA SER A 12 -15.95 4.70 2.75
C SER A 12 -16.48 4.92 4.18
N LYS A 13 -16.90 3.86 4.89
CA LYS A 13 -17.40 3.93 6.28
C LYS A 13 -16.29 4.11 7.31
N ILE A 14 -15.06 3.74 6.97
CA ILE A 14 -13.87 3.87 7.83
C ILE A 14 -12.93 4.98 7.35
N ALA A 15 -13.26 5.65 6.25
CA ALA A 15 -12.46 6.70 5.64
C ALA A 15 -12.95 8.08 6.09
N GLU A 16 -12.11 8.78 6.86
CA GLU A 16 -12.30 10.17 7.24
C GLU A 16 -12.55 11.12 6.06
N LYS A 17 -13.09 12.31 6.34
CA LYS A 17 -13.36 13.33 5.30
C LYS A 17 -12.08 13.72 4.55
N ASP A 18 -11.00 13.93 5.28
CA ASP A 18 -9.68 14.29 4.76
C ASP A 18 -8.68 13.19 5.11
N CYS A 19 -8.45 12.25 4.19
CA CYS A 19 -7.56 11.12 4.42
C CYS A 19 -6.78 10.68 3.18
N ALA A 20 -5.72 9.92 3.41
CA ALA A 20 -4.86 9.37 2.36
C ALA A 20 -5.00 7.83 2.29
N LEU A 21 -4.98 7.32 1.06
CA LEU A 21 -4.94 5.90 0.75
C LEU A 21 -3.59 5.55 0.13
N PHE A 22 -2.93 4.55 0.70
CA PHE A 22 -1.70 3.95 0.17
C PHE A 22 -2.03 2.53 -0.33
N LEU A 23 -2.09 2.37 -1.66
CA LEU A 23 -2.54 1.12 -2.30
C LEU A 23 -1.39 0.45 -3.03
N TRP A 24 -0.95 -0.71 -2.55
CA TRP A 24 -0.01 -1.56 -3.28
C TRP A 24 -0.66 -2.16 -4.51
N ALA A 25 0.00 -2.06 -5.66
CA ALA A 25 -0.44 -2.65 -6.91
C ALA A 25 0.72 -3.33 -7.64
N THR A 26 0.40 -4.43 -8.34
CA THR A 26 1.30 -5.00 -9.34
C THR A 26 1.08 -4.27 -10.67
N PHE A 27 2.11 -4.14 -11.50
CA PHE A 27 1.97 -3.47 -12.81
C PHE A 27 0.85 -4.03 -13.69
N PRO A 28 0.63 -5.35 -13.78
CA PRO A 28 -0.47 -5.91 -14.57
C PRO A 28 -1.86 -5.51 -14.05
N GLN A 29 -1.98 -5.28 -12.73
CA GLN A 29 -3.24 -4.93 -12.07
C GLN A 29 -3.43 -3.42 -11.88
N LEU A 30 -2.65 -2.60 -12.60
CA LEU A 30 -2.68 -1.15 -12.40
C LEU A 30 -4.03 -0.54 -12.78
N LYS A 31 -4.70 -1.09 -13.82
CA LYS A 31 -6.02 -0.60 -14.25
C LYS A 31 -7.07 -0.87 -13.16
N GLU A 32 -7.06 -2.06 -12.59
CA GLU A 32 -7.94 -2.49 -11.51
C GLU A 32 -7.66 -1.72 -10.22
N ALA A 33 -6.40 -1.42 -9.92
CA ALA A 33 -6.03 -0.60 -8.77
C ALA A 33 -6.58 0.84 -8.88
N LEU A 34 -6.52 1.44 -10.08
CA LEU A 34 -7.10 2.76 -10.34
C LEU A 34 -8.64 2.73 -10.27
N GLN A 35 -9.26 1.67 -10.78
CA GLN A 35 -10.70 1.44 -10.62
C GLN A 35 -11.08 1.34 -9.14
N LEU A 36 -10.31 0.59 -8.35
CA LEU A 36 -10.56 0.40 -6.93
C LEU A 36 -10.44 1.70 -6.13
N ILE A 37 -9.41 2.52 -6.42
CA ILE A 37 -9.25 3.86 -5.84
C ILE A 37 -10.52 4.69 -6.07
N LYS A 38 -11.04 4.70 -7.31
CA LYS A 38 -12.26 5.43 -7.66
C LYS A 38 -13.49 4.86 -6.93
N ALA A 39 -13.64 3.54 -6.90
CA ALA A 39 -14.77 2.86 -6.25
C ALA A 39 -14.85 3.16 -4.74
N TRP A 40 -13.70 3.26 -4.07
CA TRP A 40 -13.62 3.63 -2.65
C TRP A 40 -13.77 5.13 -2.38
N GLY A 41 -13.99 5.96 -3.42
CA GLY A 41 -14.22 7.40 -3.28
C GLY A 41 -12.95 8.22 -3.09
N PHE A 42 -11.79 7.69 -3.49
CA PHE A 42 -10.52 8.40 -3.46
C PHE A 42 -10.15 8.93 -4.86
N GLN A 43 -9.35 10.00 -4.89
CA GLN A 43 -8.73 10.54 -6.09
C GLN A 43 -7.26 10.15 -6.14
N TYR A 44 -6.86 9.43 -7.19
CA TYR A 44 -5.45 9.12 -7.43
C TYR A 44 -4.61 10.40 -7.55
N LYS A 45 -3.41 10.39 -6.97
CA LYS A 45 -2.47 11.52 -7.01
C LYS A 45 -1.15 11.15 -7.68
N THR A 46 -0.48 10.10 -7.21
CA THR A 46 0.84 9.71 -7.73
C THR A 46 1.25 8.32 -7.24
N VAL A 47 2.42 7.84 -7.63
CA VAL A 47 3.09 6.71 -6.97
C VAL A 47 3.76 7.23 -5.70
N ALA A 48 3.26 6.82 -4.53
CA ALA A 48 3.84 7.17 -3.24
C ALA A 48 5.22 6.53 -3.06
N PHE A 49 5.32 5.23 -3.36
CA PHE A 49 6.55 4.47 -3.22
C PHE A 49 6.80 3.52 -4.38
N VAL A 50 8.08 3.37 -4.75
CA VAL A 50 8.57 2.34 -5.66
C VAL A 50 9.47 1.42 -4.85
N TRP A 51 9.08 0.17 -4.71
CA TRP A 51 9.87 -0.84 -4.02
C TRP A 51 10.71 -1.64 -5.03
N LEU A 52 12.02 -1.40 -5.05
CA LEU A 52 12.98 -2.21 -5.79
C LEU A 52 13.50 -3.35 -4.91
N LYS A 53 13.39 -4.56 -5.44
CA LYS A 53 13.70 -5.80 -4.73
C LYS A 53 15.15 -6.21 -4.94
N THR A 54 15.84 -6.53 -3.85
CA THR A 54 17.18 -7.15 -3.88
C THR A 54 17.13 -8.62 -3.44
N ASN A 55 18.19 -9.37 -3.74
CA ASN A 55 18.34 -10.73 -3.26
C ASN A 55 18.63 -10.77 -1.75
N LYS A 56 18.17 -11.82 -1.05
CA LYS A 56 18.38 -11.98 0.40
C LYS A 56 19.85 -12.14 0.79
N LYS A 57 20.60 -12.91 -0.02
CA LYS A 57 21.98 -13.32 0.29
C LYS A 57 23.04 -12.55 -0.50
N ALA A 58 22.67 -12.01 -1.66
CA ALA A 58 23.58 -11.31 -2.56
C ALA A 58 23.20 -9.83 -2.67
N LYS A 59 24.20 -8.95 -2.75
CA LYS A 59 24.00 -7.50 -3.00
C LYS A 59 23.67 -7.22 -4.48
N THR A 60 22.72 -7.97 -5.04
CA THR A 60 22.28 -7.88 -6.43
C THR A 60 20.77 -7.75 -6.52
N TRP A 61 20.27 -7.32 -7.67
CA TRP A 61 18.84 -7.15 -7.92
C TRP A 61 18.11 -8.49 -8.00
N PHE A 62 16.93 -8.55 -7.38
CA PHE A 62 16.00 -9.67 -7.56
C PHE A 62 15.10 -9.39 -8.76
N TYR A 63 15.01 -10.36 -9.66
CA TYR A 63 14.12 -10.31 -10.82
C TYR A 63 13.13 -11.47 -10.76
N GLY A 64 11.88 -11.14 -10.45
CA GLY A 64 10.77 -12.09 -10.48
C GLY A 64 10.37 -12.47 -11.91
N LEU A 65 9.26 -13.20 -11.97
CA LEU A 65 8.55 -13.42 -13.22
C LEU A 65 8.00 -12.10 -13.76
N GLY A 66 7.64 -12.09 -15.03
CA GLY A 66 6.94 -10.98 -15.63
C GLY A 66 6.36 -11.37 -16.98
N PHE A 67 5.58 -10.47 -17.55
CA PHE A 67 4.92 -10.68 -18.84
C PHE A 67 5.93 -10.36 -19.94
N TRP A 68 6.06 -9.07 -20.27
CA TRP A 68 6.96 -8.59 -21.32
C TRP A 68 8.40 -8.35 -20.83
N THR A 69 8.59 -8.10 -19.54
CA THR A 69 9.89 -7.82 -18.91
C THR A 69 10.00 -8.54 -17.58
N ARG A 70 11.22 -8.93 -17.16
CA ARG A 70 11.50 -9.45 -15.82
C ARG A 70 11.25 -8.35 -14.77
N GLY A 71 10.24 -8.52 -13.92
CA GLY A 71 9.86 -7.51 -12.93
C GLY A 71 10.74 -7.53 -11.68
N ASN A 72 11.25 -6.38 -11.26
CA ASN A 72 11.97 -6.19 -9.99
C ASN A 72 11.29 -5.19 -9.03
N ALA A 73 10.26 -4.48 -9.51
CA ALA A 73 9.61 -3.40 -8.81
C ALA A 73 8.15 -3.74 -8.43
N GLU A 74 7.69 -3.20 -7.30
CA GLU A 74 6.27 -3.03 -6.98
C GLU A 74 6.00 -1.57 -6.64
N ILE A 75 4.79 -1.09 -6.92
CA ILE A 75 4.41 0.31 -6.67
C ILE A 75 3.34 0.40 -5.60
N CYS A 76 3.44 1.44 -4.78
CA CYS A 76 2.41 1.86 -3.83
C CYS A 76 1.84 3.19 -4.33
N LEU A 77 0.57 3.19 -4.74
CA LEU A 77 -0.14 4.35 -5.21
C LEU A 77 -0.59 5.21 -4.03
N LEU A 78 -0.51 6.53 -4.17
CA LEU A 78 -1.10 7.51 -3.27
C LEU A 78 -2.39 8.05 -3.90
N ALA A 79 -3.47 7.96 -3.15
CA ALA A 79 -4.73 8.62 -3.46
C ALA A 79 -5.22 9.38 -2.22
N THR A 80 -6.10 10.36 -2.40
CA THR A 80 -6.66 11.14 -1.28
C THR A 80 -8.17 11.30 -1.41
N LYS A 81 -8.83 11.41 -0.26
CA LYS A 81 -10.21 11.88 -0.11
C LYS A 81 -10.14 13.23 0.60
N GLY A 82 -10.85 14.24 0.10
CA GLY A 82 -10.75 15.60 0.61
C GLY A 82 -9.34 16.21 0.44
N HIS A 83 -8.90 16.97 1.44
CA HIS A 83 -7.66 17.77 1.44
C HIS A 83 -6.74 17.43 2.64
N PRO A 84 -6.27 16.17 2.78
CA PRO A 84 -5.38 15.79 3.87
C PRO A 84 -4.07 16.58 3.80
N LYS A 85 -3.55 16.98 4.96
CA LYS A 85 -2.29 17.75 5.05
C LYS A 85 -1.09 16.82 5.12
N ARG A 86 -0.18 16.96 4.16
CA ARG A 86 1.16 16.35 4.20
C ARG A 86 2.01 17.03 5.27
N GLN A 87 2.67 16.23 6.12
CA GLN A 87 3.49 16.72 7.24
C GLN A 87 4.98 16.85 6.89
N ALA A 88 5.51 15.98 6.01
CA ALA A 88 6.92 16.01 5.64
C ALA A 88 7.14 16.17 4.12
N LYS A 89 8.19 16.91 3.75
CA LYS A 89 8.57 17.13 2.33
C LYS A 89 9.76 16.28 1.88
N ASN A 90 10.49 15.67 2.82
CA ASN A 90 11.73 14.92 2.60
C ASN A 90 11.54 13.39 2.53
N VAL A 91 10.30 12.90 2.41
CA VAL A 91 10.05 11.46 2.26
C VAL A 91 10.26 11.07 0.80
N HIS A 92 11.39 10.42 0.52
CA HIS A 92 11.73 9.95 -0.84
C HIS A 92 10.85 8.77 -1.27
N GLN A 93 10.55 8.66 -2.57
CA GLN A 93 9.69 7.61 -3.13
C GLN A 93 10.32 6.21 -3.09
N LEU A 94 11.65 6.12 -3.19
CA LEU A 94 12.34 4.84 -3.35
C LEU A 94 12.41 4.05 -2.04
N ILE A 95 12.09 2.75 -2.12
CA ILE A 95 12.36 1.75 -1.10
C ILE A 95 13.21 0.65 -1.75
N VAL A 96 14.41 0.40 -1.24
CA VAL A 96 15.26 -0.72 -1.68
C VAL A 96 15.40 -1.68 -0.52
N SER A 97 14.95 -2.92 -0.68
CA SER A 97 15.09 -3.94 0.35
C SER A 97 15.09 -5.36 -0.25
N PRO A 98 15.64 -6.34 0.48
CA PRO A 98 15.54 -7.73 0.08
C PRO A 98 14.09 -8.17 -0.04
N ILE A 99 13.82 -9.09 -0.96
CA ILE A 99 12.56 -9.84 -0.94
C ILE A 99 12.42 -10.59 0.39
N GLU A 100 11.20 -10.71 0.90
CA GLU A 100 10.92 -11.43 2.15
C GLU A 100 10.06 -12.68 1.90
N ALA A 101 9.05 -12.93 2.73
CA ALA A 101 8.04 -13.95 2.47
C ALA A 101 7.15 -13.53 1.29
N HIS A 102 6.49 -14.50 0.65
CA HIS A 102 5.60 -14.23 -0.47
C HIS A 102 4.57 -13.15 -0.10
N SER A 103 4.43 -12.15 -0.97
CA SER A 103 3.55 -10.98 -0.81
C SER A 103 3.80 -10.08 0.41
N LYS A 104 4.82 -10.34 1.24
CA LYS A 104 5.18 -9.45 2.36
C LYS A 104 5.80 -8.15 1.81
N LYS A 105 5.15 -7.03 2.12
CA LYS A 105 5.60 -5.67 1.75
C LYS A 105 6.65 -5.17 2.76
N PRO A 106 7.57 -4.29 2.34
CA PRO A 106 8.63 -3.79 3.22
C PRO A 106 8.04 -2.98 4.38
N GLU A 107 8.46 -3.28 5.60
CA GLU A 107 8.04 -2.55 6.80
C GLU A 107 8.35 -1.05 6.72
N LYS A 108 9.43 -0.70 6.02
CA LYS A 108 9.84 0.67 5.71
C LYS A 108 8.72 1.51 5.09
N ALA A 109 7.76 0.90 4.39
CA ALA A 109 6.60 1.61 3.87
C ALA A 109 5.75 2.24 4.98
N ARG A 110 5.48 1.52 6.08
CA ARG A 110 4.70 2.05 7.21
C ARG A 110 5.41 3.21 7.90
N GLU A 111 6.73 3.08 8.09
CA GLU A 111 7.57 4.17 8.61
C GLU A 111 7.48 5.41 7.73
N LYS A 112 7.58 5.24 6.41
CA LYS A 112 7.52 6.36 5.45
C LYS A 112 6.13 6.98 5.35
N ILE A 113 5.07 6.20 5.51
CA ILE A 113 3.69 6.71 5.60
C ILE A 113 3.55 7.58 6.84
N THR A 114 4.00 7.08 8.01
CA THR A 114 3.94 7.83 9.27
C THR A 114 4.79 9.10 9.20
N ALA A 115 5.99 9.04 8.60
CA ALA A 115 6.80 10.24 8.38
C ALA A 115 6.11 11.25 7.44
N LEU A 116 5.43 10.78 6.38
CA LEU A 116 4.78 11.64 5.39
C LEU A 116 3.51 12.33 5.93
N MET A 117 2.68 11.58 6.66
CA MET A 117 1.35 12.00 7.09
C MET A 117 1.27 12.39 8.57
N GLY A 118 2.32 12.13 9.35
CA GLY A 118 2.31 12.26 10.79
C GLY A 118 1.72 11.02 11.49
N ASP A 119 1.69 11.07 12.81
CA ASP A 119 1.07 10.03 13.63
C ASP A 119 -0.44 10.28 13.75
N LEU A 120 -1.17 9.81 12.74
CA LEU A 120 -2.63 9.89 12.64
C LEU A 120 -3.25 8.49 12.78
N PRO A 121 -4.55 8.37 13.12
CA PRO A 121 -5.28 7.11 13.02
C PRO A 121 -5.10 6.49 11.63
N LYS A 122 -4.74 5.21 11.61
CA LYS A 122 -4.33 4.50 10.40
C LYS A 122 -4.67 3.02 10.52
N ILE A 123 -5.17 2.46 9.41
CA ILE A 123 -5.57 1.07 9.31
C ILE A 123 -4.93 0.41 8.09
N GLU A 124 -4.45 -0.82 8.27
CA GLU A 124 -3.98 -1.68 7.19
C GLU A 124 -5.01 -2.75 6.85
N LEU A 125 -5.52 -2.70 5.63
CA LEU A 125 -6.42 -3.71 5.09
C LEU A 125 -5.64 -4.88 4.49
N PHE A 126 -6.19 -6.08 4.59
CA PHE A 126 -5.58 -7.36 4.19
C PHE A 126 -4.28 -7.68 4.94
N ALA A 127 -4.18 -7.21 6.18
CA ALA A 127 -3.03 -7.50 7.05
C ALA A 127 -3.00 -9.00 7.43
N ARG A 128 -1.78 -9.52 7.62
CA ARG A 128 -1.54 -10.90 8.10
C ARG A 128 -0.95 -10.95 9.52
N LYS A 129 -0.65 -9.80 10.09
CA LYS A 129 -0.11 -9.66 11.44
C LYS A 129 -0.44 -8.27 11.98
N GLU A 130 -0.46 -8.15 13.29
CA GLU A 130 -0.53 -6.86 13.95
C GLU A 130 0.71 -6.02 13.63
N SER A 131 0.54 -4.71 13.59
CA SER A 131 1.61 -3.74 13.37
C SER A 131 1.46 -2.62 14.40
N PRO A 132 2.46 -2.38 15.27
CA PRO A 132 2.34 -1.38 16.32
C PRO A 132 1.93 -0.01 15.78
N GLY A 133 0.91 0.59 16.40
CA GLY A 133 0.35 1.88 15.98
C GLY A 133 -0.55 1.83 14.73
N TRP A 134 -0.89 0.65 14.21
CA TRP A 134 -1.84 0.48 13.11
C TRP A 134 -3.00 -0.40 13.54
N ASP A 135 -4.21 0.06 13.27
CA ASP A 135 -5.35 -0.85 13.20
C ASP A 135 -5.15 -1.82 12.04
N VAL A 136 -5.68 -3.04 12.18
CA VAL A 136 -5.52 -4.07 11.17
C VAL A 136 -6.86 -4.70 10.84
N TRP A 137 -7.05 -5.03 9.57
CA TRP A 137 -8.16 -5.86 9.12
C TRP A 137 -7.64 -6.88 8.13
N GLY A 138 -7.96 -8.16 8.33
CA GLY A 138 -7.53 -9.23 7.45
C GLY A 138 -7.85 -10.61 7.98
N ASN A 139 -7.85 -11.60 7.08
CA ASN A 139 -8.28 -12.97 7.39
C ASN A 139 -7.27 -13.78 8.22
N GLU A 140 -6.02 -13.30 8.29
CA GLU A 140 -4.91 -13.99 8.97
C GLU A 140 -4.49 -13.23 10.26
N VAL A 141 -5.30 -12.28 10.72
CA VAL A 141 -5.03 -11.50 11.93
C VAL A 141 -6.34 -11.26 12.69
N LYS A 142 -6.25 -11.12 14.02
CA LYS A 142 -7.38 -10.63 14.81
C LYS A 142 -7.66 -9.19 14.38
N SER A 143 -8.74 -8.98 13.65
CA SER A 143 -9.06 -7.65 13.10
C SER A 143 -9.45 -6.67 14.21
N SER A 144 -8.97 -5.43 14.12
CA SER A 144 -9.35 -4.32 15.01
C SER A 144 -10.80 -3.86 14.80
N ILE A 145 -11.33 -4.10 13.59
CA ILE A 145 -12.66 -3.66 13.17
C ILE A 145 -13.39 -4.77 12.39
N THR A 146 -14.68 -4.57 12.15
CA THR A 146 -15.50 -5.37 11.23
C THR A 146 -15.84 -4.54 9.98
N LEU A 147 -15.64 -5.11 8.79
CA LEU A 147 -15.96 -4.52 7.48
C LEU A 147 -16.94 -5.38 6.71
#